data_AF-A0A6J6RH75-F1
#
_entry.id   AF-A0A6J6RH75-F1
#
_cell.length_a   1.000
_cell.length_b   1.000
_cell.length_c   1.000
_cell.angle_alpha   90.00
_cell.angle_beta   90.00
_cell.angle_gamma   90.00
#
_symmetry.space_group_name_H-M   'P 1'
#
loop_
_entity.id
_entity.type
_entity.pdbx_description
1 polymer ?
#
loop_
_entity_poly.entity_id
_entity_poly.type
_entity_poly.pdbx_seq_one_letter_code
_entity_poly.pdbx_strand_id
1 'polypeptide(L)'
;MSVYAILVGAGLGLSMQTIVIALQNSVDFQDMGVATSSNTFFRSLGGAFGTAIFGTIFSNRIAYYLEDNFAILKDSNPQALSGFDSTKLESITTNTSVIKSLPPVIQDTVLHSFAQTFQIVFLSAVPITFLGFILAFFLKEKPLQNSADHSAARAEASGEAVG
;
A
#
# COMPACT_ATOMS: atom_id res chain seq x y z
N MET A 1 11.93 -11.97 6.89
CA MET A 1 11.11 -11.09 6.03
C MET A 1 9.75 -11.67 5.70
N SER A 2 9.64 -12.96 5.35
CA SER A 2 8.36 -13.59 4.97
C SER A 2 7.26 -13.52 6.04
N VAL A 3 7.61 -13.67 7.33
CA VAL A 3 6.64 -13.57 8.44
C VAL A 3 6.03 -12.18 8.55
N TYR A 4 6.82 -11.13 8.33
CA TYR A 4 6.35 -9.74 8.38
C TYR A 4 5.38 -9.45 7.23
N ALA A 5 5.68 -9.97 6.03
CA ALA A 5 4.81 -9.84 4.86
C ALA A 5 3.46 -10.56 5.08
N ILE A 6 3.46 -11.74 5.72
CA ILE A 6 2.23 -12.47 6.05
C ILE A 6 1.38 -11.68 7.05
N LEU A 7 1.97 -11.15 8.12
CA LEU A 7 1.25 -10.36 9.13
C LEU A 7 0.64 -9.08 8.54
N VAL A 8 1.40 -8.36 7.72
CA VAL A 8 0.92 -7.16 7.02
C VAL A 8 -0.22 -7.50 6.06
N GLY A 9 -0.07 -8.56 5.27
CA GLY A 9 -1.10 -9.01 4.32
C GLY A 9 -2.40 -9.44 5.02
N ALA A 10 -2.28 -10.19 6.12
CA ALA A 10 -3.43 -10.59 6.92
C ALA A 10 -4.14 -9.38 7.55
N GLY A 11 -3.40 -8.45 8.14
CA GLY A 11 -3.94 -7.24 8.76
C GLY A 11 -4.69 -6.34 7.76
N LEU A 12 -4.12 -6.12 6.57
CA LEU A 12 -4.77 -5.38 5.49
C LEU A 12 -6.07 -6.06 5.02
N GLY A 13 -6.06 -7.38 4.87
CA GLY A 13 -7.23 -8.16 4.43
C GLY A 13 -8.38 -8.10 5.43
N LEU A 14 -8.09 -8.25 6.72
CA LEU A 14 -9.07 -8.17 7.80
C LEU A 14 -9.67 -6.75 7.93
N SER A 15 -8.84 -5.71 7.79
CA SER A 15 -9.28 -4.30 7.92
C SER A 15 -10.26 -3.87 6.82
N MET A 16 -10.08 -4.39 5.59
CA MET A 16 -10.99 -4.07 4.47
C MET A 16 -12.43 -4.47 4.75
N GLN A 17 -12.66 -5.61 5.41
CA GLN A 17 -14.02 -6.10 5.67
C GLN A 17 -14.67 -5.40 6.87
N THR A 18 -13.90 -5.10 7.92
CA THR A 18 -14.44 -4.49 9.14
C THR A 18 -14.97 -3.07 8.91
N ILE A 19 -14.27 -2.25 8.11
CA ILE A 19 -14.70 -0.88 7.78
C ILE A 19 -16.02 -0.88 7.00
N VAL A 20 -16.16 -1.79 6.03
CA VAL A 20 -17.38 -1.89 5.22
C VAL A 20 -18.57 -2.30 6.08
N ILE A 21 -18.40 -3.28 6.96
CA ILE A 21 -19.47 -3.72 7.87
C ILE A 21 -19.84 -2.61 8.85
N ALA A 22 -18.87 -1.89 9.42
CA ALA A 22 -19.13 -0.78 10.34
C ALA A 22 -19.91 0.37 9.68
N LEU A 23 -19.55 0.72 8.43
CA LEU A 23 -20.27 1.73 7.64
C LEU A 23 -21.70 1.31 7.34
N GLN A 24 -21.89 0.07 6.87
CA GLN A 24 -23.22 -0.45 6.56
C GLN A 24 -24.12 -0.50 7.80
N ASN A 25 -23.58 -0.76 8.99
CA ASN A 25 -24.34 -0.74 10.25
C ASN A 25 -24.65 0.66 10.78
N SER A 26 -23.98 1.71 10.29
CA SER A 26 -24.08 3.07 10.85
C SER A 26 -25.03 4.00 10.09
N VAL A 27 -25.59 3.55 8.97
CA VAL A 27 -26.43 4.32 8.04
C VAL A 27 -27.73 3.60 7.76
N ASP A 28 -28.82 4.37 7.58
CA ASP A 28 -30.12 3.82 7.24
C ASP A 28 -30.11 3.23 5.82
N PHE A 29 -30.99 2.26 5.56
CA PHE A 29 -31.02 1.51 4.30
C PHE A 29 -31.12 2.39 3.04
N GLN A 30 -31.80 3.54 3.16
CA GLN A 30 -31.99 4.50 2.07
C GLN A 30 -30.68 5.22 1.70
N ASP A 31 -29.75 5.41 2.65
CA ASP A 31 -28.47 6.09 2.45
C ASP A 31 -27.29 5.13 2.19
N MET A 32 -27.56 3.82 2.20
CA MET A 32 -26.57 2.75 2.01
C MET A 32 -25.76 2.92 0.71
N GLY A 33 -26.40 3.39 -0.37
CA GLY A 33 -25.76 3.66 -1.66
C GLY A 33 -24.79 4.84 -1.61
N VAL A 34 -25.15 5.92 -0.90
CA VAL A 34 -24.31 7.11 -0.73
C VAL A 34 -23.13 6.79 0.19
N ALA A 35 -23.35 6.04 1.27
CA ALA A 35 -22.29 5.61 2.18
C ALA A 35 -21.28 4.69 1.50
N THR A 36 -21.74 3.71 0.72
CA THR A 36 -20.88 2.76 0.00
C THR A 36 -20.06 3.44 -1.09
N SER A 37 -20.68 4.34 -1.86
CA SER A 37 -20.00 5.09 -2.91
C SER A 37 -18.98 6.08 -2.34
N SER A 38 -19.30 6.77 -1.24
CA SER A 38 -18.36 7.65 -0.52
C SER A 38 -17.15 6.87 0.00
N ASN A 39 -17.36 5.72 0.63
CA ASN A 39 -16.28 4.85 1.08
C ASN A 39 -15.38 4.38 -0.07
N THR A 40 -15.99 3.99 -1.19
CA THR A 40 -15.25 3.58 -2.39
C THR A 40 -14.46 4.74 -2.98
N PHE A 41 -15.03 5.95 -3.00
CA PHE A 41 -14.37 7.16 -3.46
C PHE A 41 -13.15 7.50 -2.61
N PHE A 42 -13.29 7.57 -1.28
CA PHE A 42 -12.16 7.83 -0.37
C PHE A 42 -11.09 6.75 -0.47
N ARG A 43 -11.47 5.48 -0.65
CA ARG A 43 -10.53 4.39 -0.87
C ARG A 43 -9.74 4.56 -2.17
N SER A 44 -10.43 4.92 -3.26
CA SER A 44 -9.79 5.18 -4.55
C SER A 44 -8.83 6.37 -4.47
N LEU A 45 -9.28 7.45 -3.82
CA LEU A 45 -8.47 8.65 -3.59
C LEU A 45 -7.22 8.33 -2.76
N GLY A 46 -7.37 7.58 -1.66
CA GLY A 46 -6.26 7.10 -0.84
C GLY A 46 -5.30 6.19 -1.61
N GLY A 47 -5.81 5.32 -2.49
CA GLY A 47 -4.99 4.48 -3.36
C GLY A 47 -4.14 5.29 -4.34
N ALA A 48 -4.72 6.32 -4.96
CA ALA A 48 -4.00 7.21 -5.88
C ALA A 48 -2.92 8.03 -5.15
N PHE A 49 -3.28 8.71 -4.05
CA PHE A 49 -2.31 9.48 -3.26
C PHE A 49 -1.24 8.58 -2.64
N GLY A 50 -1.61 7.42 -2.10
CA GLY A 50 -0.68 6.45 -1.54
C GLY A 50 0.33 5.99 -2.58
N THR A 51 -0.13 5.60 -3.77
CA THR A 51 0.76 5.18 -4.87
C THR A 51 1.71 6.30 -5.28
N ALA A 52 1.22 7.55 -5.39
CA ALA A 52 2.07 8.68 -5.74
C ALA A 52 3.14 8.96 -4.67
N ILE A 53 2.75 9.03 -3.40
CA ILE A 53 3.68 9.31 -2.28
C ILE A 53 4.71 8.19 -2.16
N PHE A 54 4.27 6.93 -2.08
CA PHE A 54 5.20 5.79 -1.96
C PHE A 54 6.06 5.62 -3.21
N GLY A 55 5.54 5.91 -4.40
CA GLY A 55 6.31 5.95 -5.64
C GLY A 55 7.41 7.00 -5.61
N THR A 56 7.11 8.23 -5.17
CA THR A 56 8.12 9.28 -5.01
C THR A 56 9.18 8.90 -3.97
N ILE A 57 8.78 8.31 -2.84
CA ILE A 57 9.72 7.84 -1.81
C ILE A 57 10.62 6.74 -2.41
N PHE A 58 10.04 5.77 -3.11
CA PHE A 58 10.77 4.70 -3.76
C PHE A 58 11.81 5.24 -4.75
N SER A 59 11.41 6.11 -5.68
CA SER A 59 12.31 6.69 -6.68
C SER A 59 13.47 7.48 -6.06
N ASN A 60 13.21 8.25 -5.00
CA ASN A 60 14.28 8.97 -4.31
C ASN A 60 15.22 8.03 -3.56
N ARG A 61 14.67 6.99 -2.91
CA ARG A 61 15.46 6.07 -2.08
C ARG A 61 16.26 5.08 -2.91
N ILE A 62 15.73 4.58 -4.02
CA ILE A 62 16.46 3.65 -4.89
C ILE A 62 17.69 4.30 -5.52
N ALA A 63 17.58 5.57 -5.93
CA ALA A 63 18.71 6.32 -6.45
C ALA A 63 19.82 6.45 -5.40
N TYR A 64 19.46 6.83 -4.17
CA TYR A 64 20.39 6.93 -3.05
C TYR A 64 21.07 5.59 -2.71
N TYR A 65 20.30 4.50 -2.57
CA TYR A 65 20.87 3.20 -2.21
C TYR A 65 21.70 2.59 -3.33
N LEU A 66 21.34 2.82 -4.59
CA LEU A 66 22.19 2.39 -5.71
C LEU A 66 23.54 3.11 -5.68
N GLU A 67 23.56 4.43 -5.50
CA GLU A 67 24.81 5.18 -5.43
C GLU A 67 25.69 4.74 -4.24
N ASP A 68 25.09 4.60 -3.07
CA ASP A 68 25.77 4.18 -1.83
C ASP A 68 26.35 2.76 -1.94
N ASN A 69 25.55 1.78 -2.37
CA ASN A 69 26.03 0.39 -2.50
C ASN A 69 27.08 0.25 -3.62
N PHE A 70 26.99 1.01 -4.70
CA PHE A 70 28.03 1.01 -5.74
C PHE A 70 29.32 1.69 -5.27
N ALA A 71 29.25 2.71 -4.42
CA ALA A 71 30.43 3.30 -3.78
C ALA A 71 31.11 2.27 -2.86
N ILE A 72 30.35 1.55 -2.04
CA ILE A 72 30.87 0.46 -1.19
C ILE A 72 31.51 -0.65 -2.02
N LEU A 73 30.87 -1.03 -3.14
CA LEU A 73 31.40 -2.04 -4.06
C LEU A 73 32.72 -1.58 -4.70
N LYS A 74 32.83 -0.29 -5.04
CA LYS A 74 34.05 0.30 -5.60
C LYS A 74 35.23 0.22 -4.63
N ASP A 75 34.99 0.49 -3.36
CA ASP A 75 36.02 0.43 -2.33
C ASP A 75 36.41 -1.02 -1.99
N SER A 76 35.44 -1.93 -1.99
CA SER A 76 35.65 -3.33 -1.59
C SER A 76 36.21 -4.21 -2.72
N ASN A 77 35.78 -3.97 -3.97
CA ASN A 77 36.19 -4.76 -5.13
C ASN A 77 36.17 -3.92 -6.44
N PRO A 78 37.16 -3.05 -6.65
CA PRO A 78 37.21 -2.16 -7.81
C PRO A 78 37.29 -2.90 -9.15
N GLN A 79 37.74 -4.17 -9.17
CA GLN A 79 37.75 -4.99 -10.39
C GLN A 79 36.35 -5.43 -10.81
N ALA A 80 35.39 -5.57 -9.89
CA ALA A 80 34.02 -5.94 -10.23
C ALA A 80 33.28 -4.85 -11.03
N LEU A 81 33.75 -3.60 -10.94
CA LEU A 81 33.23 -2.46 -11.70
C LEU A 81 34.00 -2.20 -12.99
N SER A 82 35.11 -2.92 -13.24
CA SER A 82 35.90 -2.76 -14.45
C SER A 82 35.08 -3.20 -15.67
N GLY A 83 34.74 -2.24 -16.54
CA GLY A 83 33.87 -2.46 -17.70
C GLY A 83 32.37 -2.26 -17.46
N PHE A 84 31.96 -1.87 -16.25
CA PHE A 84 30.57 -1.46 -16.00
C PHE A 84 30.38 0.03 -16.22
N ASP A 85 29.44 0.36 -17.10
CA ASP A 85 29.07 1.73 -17.41
C ASP A 85 28.08 2.25 -16.34
N SER A 86 28.50 3.22 -15.54
CA SER A 86 27.68 3.82 -14.49
C SER A 86 26.42 4.49 -15.03
N THR A 87 26.35 4.84 -16.32
CA THR A 87 25.12 5.35 -16.94
C THR A 87 24.01 4.30 -17.01
N LYS A 88 24.34 3.01 -16.87
CA LYS A 88 23.33 1.94 -16.79
C LYS A 88 22.57 1.92 -15.47
N LEU A 89 23.05 2.59 -14.40
CA LEU A 89 22.31 2.70 -13.14
C LEU A 89 20.94 3.38 -13.33
N GLU A 90 20.90 4.48 -14.07
CA GLU A 90 19.64 5.21 -14.36
C GLU A 90 18.69 4.37 -15.23
N SER A 91 19.25 3.51 -16.09
CA SER A 91 18.45 2.57 -16.87
C SER A 91 17.87 1.46 -16.01
N ILE A 92 18.56 1.04 -14.93
CA ILE A 92 18.08 0.00 -14.01
C ILE A 92 16.88 0.48 -13.19
N THR A 93 16.82 1.77 -12.83
CA THR A 93 15.67 2.33 -12.11
C THR A 93 14.41 2.42 -12.97
N THR A 94 14.56 2.42 -14.30
CA THR A 94 13.45 2.56 -15.25
C THR A 94 13.13 1.24 -15.97
N ASN A 95 14.09 0.32 -16.07
CA ASN A 95 13.97 -0.95 -16.77
C ASN A 95 14.66 -2.10 -16.01
N THR A 96 13.88 -2.81 -15.20
CA THR A 96 14.31 -3.97 -14.40
C THR A 96 14.77 -5.16 -15.26
N SER A 97 14.43 -5.20 -16.55
CA SER A 97 14.78 -6.31 -17.44
C SER A 97 16.28 -6.39 -17.71
N VAL A 98 16.98 -5.26 -17.60
CA VAL A 98 18.43 -5.15 -17.80
C VAL A 98 19.20 -5.82 -16.66
N ILE A 99 18.58 -6.00 -15.49
CA ILE A 99 19.23 -6.60 -14.31
C ILE A 99 19.66 -8.05 -14.58
N LYS A 100 18.92 -8.80 -15.41
CA LYS A 100 19.23 -10.21 -15.72
C LYS A 100 20.43 -10.41 -16.64
N SER A 101 20.85 -9.37 -17.36
CA SER A 101 22.02 -9.44 -18.25
C SER A 101 23.30 -8.89 -17.61
N LEU A 102 23.23 -8.51 -16.32
CA LEU A 102 24.37 -7.98 -15.57
C LEU A 102 25.26 -9.10 -15.03
N PRO A 103 26.56 -8.82 -14.81
CA PRO A 103 27.43 -9.71 -14.04
C PRO A 103 26.83 -9.99 -12.65
N PRO A 104 27.01 -11.20 -12.10
CA PRO A 104 26.36 -11.63 -10.86
C PRO A 104 26.65 -10.72 -9.65
N VAL A 105 27.84 -10.13 -9.59
CA VAL A 105 28.23 -9.20 -8.50
C VAL A 105 27.42 -7.90 -8.54
N ILE A 106 27.19 -7.36 -9.74
CA ILE A 106 26.44 -6.12 -9.95
C ILE A 106 24.95 -6.39 -9.72
N GLN A 107 24.47 -7.55 -10.19
CA GLN A 107 23.11 -8.00 -9.95
C GLN A 107 22.79 -8.08 -8.45
N ASP A 108 23.68 -8.68 -7.65
CA ASP A 108 23.50 -8.80 -6.21
C ASP A 108 23.47 -7.42 -5.52
N THR A 109 24.39 -6.52 -5.91
CA THR A 109 24.44 -5.13 -5.41
C THR A 109 23.15 -4.36 -5.70
N VAL A 110 22.62 -4.51 -6.92
CA VAL A 110 21.34 -3.92 -7.31
C VAL A 110 20.19 -4.52 -6.50
N LEU A 111 20.09 -5.85 -6.40
CA LEU A 111 19.03 -6.50 -5.63
C LEU A 111 19.07 -6.11 -4.15
N HIS A 112 20.26 -5.97 -3.57
CA HIS A 112 20.45 -5.48 -2.21
C HIS A 112 19.93 -4.03 -2.05
N SER A 113 20.25 -3.16 -3.01
CA SER A 113 19.75 -1.77 -3.04
C SER A 113 18.22 -1.71 -3.14
N PHE A 114 17.61 -2.56 -3.97
CA PHE A 114 16.15 -2.69 -4.06
C PHE A 114 15.55 -3.17 -2.73
N ALA A 115 16.15 -4.18 -2.10
CA ALA A 115 15.68 -4.71 -0.82
C ALA A 115 15.71 -3.64 0.29
N GLN A 116 16.80 -2.87 0.39
CA GLN A 116 16.90 -1.75 1.33
C GLN A 116 15.88 -0.65 1.05
N THR A 117 15.69 -0.31 -0.23
CA THR A 117 14.69 0.67 -0.65
C THR A 117 13.28 0.24 -0.24
N PHE A 118 12.89 -1.01 -0.53
CA PHE A 118 11.59 -1.53 -0.14
C PHE A 118 11.41 -1.49 1.38
N GLN A 119 12.44 -1.83 2.15
CA GLN A 119 12.36 -1.77 3.60
C GLN A 119 12.05 -0.35 4.11
N ILE A 120 12.68 0.68 3.53
CA ILE A 120 12.38 2.08 3.87
C ILE A 120 10.98 2.49 3.43
N VAL A 121 10.53 2.07 2.25
CA VAL A 121 9.16 2.36 1.78
C VAL A 121 8.13 1.73 2.71
N PHE A 122 8.31 0.47 3.11
CA PHE A 122 7.43 -0.20 4.08
C PHE A 122 7.47 0.48 5.46
N LEU A 123 8.66 0.88 5.93
CA LEU A 123 8.78 1.60 7.20
C LEU A 123 8.10 2.97 7.14
N SER A 124 8.14 3.65 5.99
CA SER A 124 7.44 4.93 5.79
C SER A 124 5.92 4.80 5.81
N ALA A 125 5.37 3.60 5.57
CA ALA A 125 3.94 3.34 5.70
C ALA A 125 3.48 3.20 7.17
N VAL A 126 4.40 2.91 8.10
CA VAL A 126 4.11 2.77 9.54
C VAL A 126 3.48 4.02 10.14
N PRO A 127 4.05 5.25 10.01
CA PRO A 127 3.44 6.45 10.59
C PRO A 127 2.06 6.76 10.00
N ILE A 128 1.86 6.51 8.69
CA ILE A 128 0.56 6.71 8.02
C ILE A 128 -0.48 5.73 8.57
N THR A 129 -0.09 4.47 8.74
CA THR A 129 -0.95 3.42 9.31
C THR A 129 -1.28 3.71 10.77
N PHE A 130 -0.27 4.14 11.54
CA PHE A 130 -0.43 4.51 12.94
C PHE A 130 -1.36 5.71 13.12
N LEU A 131 -1.26 6.71 12.23
CA LEU A 131 -2.20 7.84 12.21
C LEU A 131 -3.63 7.36 11.91
N GLY A 132 -3.81 6.49 10.92
CA GLY A 132 -5.12 5.89 10.63
C GLY A 132 -5.69 5.09 11.81
N PHE A 133 -4.81 4.37 12.53
CA PHE A 133 -5.16 3.65 13.75
C PHE A 133 -5.59 4.59 14.88
N ILE A 134 -4.90 5.72 15.07
CA ILE A 134 -5.32 6.74 16.05
C ILE A 134 -6.68 7.35 15.67
N LEU A 135 -6.88 7.68 14.39
CA LEU A 135 -8.16 8.23 13.91
C LEU A 135 -9.31 7.24 14.11
N ALA A 136 -9.05 5.93 14.02
CA ALA A 136 -10.06 4.90 14.29
C ALA A 136 -10.60 4.96 15.73
N PHE A 137 -9.80 5.36 16.73
CA PHE A 137 -10.29 5.57 18.10
C PHE A 137 -11.29 6.72 18.22
N PHE A 138 -11.27 7.68 17.29
CA PHE A 138 -12.21 8.81 17.25
C PHE A 138 -13.49 8.47 16.47
N LEU A 139 -13.57 7.31 15.81
CA LEU A 139 -14.80 6.87 15.18
C LEU A 139 -15.84 6.56 16.28
N LYS A 140 -16.90 7.36 16.33
CA LYS A 140 -18.00 7.15 17.26
C LYS A 140 -18.77 5.89 16.85
N GLU A 141 -18.65 4.85 17.67
CA GLU A 141 -19.38 3.60 17.49
C GLU A 141 -20.89 3.89 17.61
N LYS A 142 -21.64 3.80 16.50
CA LYS A 142 -23.10 3.74 16.55
C LYS A 142 -23.48 2.27 16.83
N PRO A 143 -24.37 2.00 17.80
CA PRO A 143 -24.78 0.64 18.11
C PRO A 143 -25.43 -0.01 16.90
N LEU A 144 -25.21 -1.32 16.71
CA LEU A 144 -25.81 -2.10 15.63
C LEU A 144 -27.34 -1.87 15.60
N GLN A 145 -27.86 -1.34 14.49
CA GLN A 145 -29.30 -1.32 14.27
C GLN A 145 -29.79 -2.77 14.19
N ASN A 146 -30.81 -3.07 14.98
CA ASN A 146 -31.29 -4.43 15.20
C ASN A 146 -31.80 -5.01 13.87
N SER A 147 -31.48 -6.26 13.55
CA SER A 147 -31.85 -6.93 12.28
C SER A 147 -33.36 -6.88 11.97
N ALA A 148 -34.18 -6.62 12.98
CA ALA A 148 -35.62 -6.37 12.86
C ALA A 148 -35.95 -5.10 12.04
N ASP A 149 -35.20 -4.01 12.22
CA ASP A 149 -35.45 -2.73 11.52
C ASP A 149 -35.09 -2.83 10.03
N HIS A 150 -34.02 -3.57 9.69
CA HIS A 150 -33.67 -3.88 8.30
C HIS A 150 -34.73 -4.74 7.59
N SER A 151 -35.38 -5.66 8.31
CA SER A 151 -36.46 -6.48 7.75
C SER A 151 -37.75 -5.68 7.51
N ALA A 152 -38.05 -4.72 8.40
CA ALA A 152 -39.21 -3.84 8.28
C ALA A 152 -39.03 -2.82 7.14
N ALA A 153 -37.87 -2.16 7.05
CA ALA A 153 -37.60 -1.18 5.98
C ALA A 153 -37.53 -1.83 4.59
N ARG A 154 -37.03 -3.08 4.49
CA ARG A 154 -37.05 -3.84 3.23
C ARG A 154 -38.48 -4.23 2.81
N ALA A 155 -39.36 -4.51 3.77
CA ALA A 155 -40.76 -4.80 3.50
C ALA A 155 -41.53 -3.56 3.04
N GLU A 156 -41.26 -2.39 3.64
CA GLU A 156 -41.84 -1.10 3.22
C GLU A 156 -41.40 -0.68 1.81
N ALA A 157 -40.09 -0.69 1.52
CA ALA A 157 -39.57 -0.33 0.20
C ALA A 157 -40.04 -1.29 -0.91
N SER A 158 -40.29 -2.56 -0.57
CA SER A 158 -40.84 -3.54 -1.51
C SER A 158 -42.37 -3.43 -1.66
N GLY A 159 -43.05 -2.75 -0.73
CA GLY A 159 -44.49 -2.47 -0.79
C GLY A 159 -44.83 -1.24 -1.63
N GLU A 160 -44.00 -0.19 -1.61
CA GLU A 160 -44.19 1.02 -2.44
C GLU A 160 -43.91 0.79 -3.94
N ALA A 161 -43.08 -0.20 -4.30
CA ALA A 161 -42.79 -0.50 -5.70
C ALA A 161 -43.89 -1.29 -6.45
N VAL A 162 -44.94 -1.73 -5.73
CA VAL A 162 -46.02 -2.57 -6.27
C VAL A 162 -47.40 -1.88 -6.16
N GLY A 163 -47.44 -0.65 -5.63
CA GLY A 163 -48.65 0.17 -5.49
C GLY A 163 -48.90 1.12 -6.66
#